data_AF-A0A2N2L0M9-F1
#
_entry.id   AF-A0A2N2L0M9-F1
#
_cell.length_a   1.000
_cell.length_b   1.000
_cell.length_c   1.000
_cell.angle_alpha   90.00
_cell.angle_beta   90.00
_cell.angle_gamma   90.00
#
_symmetry.space_group_name_H-M   'P 1'
#
loop_
_entity.id
_entity.type
_entity.pdbx_description
1 polymer ?
#
loop_
_entity_poly.entity_id
_entity_poly.type
_entity_poly.pdbx_seq_one_letter_code
_entity_poly.pdbx_strand_id
1 'polypeptide(L)'
;MKPNYGFKKTYVFALTALMLIALGIGIAGCSVPGFVIQTPAIEPIVQVTPPAGATGDMHFIQADDYFIFDEPLGQNPWNRVWLGKMQTAPTPETQNKAKFLFVQNGASEWVTYWVKTRPAVSSDLVLGKEVYFFDNMGDADIYVAPTSNNEARTYDWAQSRITDTSEAYRGFITVGGGYKISLSNLRVAI
;
A
#
# COMPACT_ATOMS: atom_id res chain seq x y z
N MET A 1 -9.86 -7.39 27.38
CA MET A 1 -10.76 -7.88 26.31
C MET A 1 -10.29 -7.22 25.01
N LYS A 2 -9.74 -8.00 24.07
CA LYS A 2 -9.30 -7.50 22.76
C LYS A 2 -10.43 -7.70 21.75
N PRO A 3 -10.78 -6.73 20.89
CA PRO A 3 -11.75 -6.95 19.83
C PRO A 3 -11.13 -7.82 18.73
N ASN A 4 -11.77 -8.95 18.43
CA ASN A 4 -11.50 -9.77 17.25
C ASN A 4 -12.14 -9.12 16.02
N TYR A 5 -11.34 -8.50 15.15
CA TYR A 5 -11.79 -8.13 13.81
C TYR A 5 -11.44 -9.24 12.84
N GLY A 6 -12.27 -10.29 12.83
CA GLY A 6 -12.24 -11.34 11.82
C GLY A 6 -12.83 -10.82 10.51
N PHE A 7 -11.98 -10.60 9.51
CA PHE A 7 -12.36 -10.25 8.14
C PHE A 7 -13.04 -11.46 7.49
N LYS A 8 -14.37 -11.43 7.32
CA LYS A 8 -15.10 -12.48 6.60
C LYS A 8 -14.88 -12.31 5.08
N LYS A 9 -14.21 -13.28 4.45
CA LYS A 9 -14.17 -13.44 2.99
C LYS A 9 -15.56 -13.84 2.48
N THR A 10 -16.24 -12.94 1.79
CA THR A 10 -17.45 -13.28 1.03
C THR A 10 -17.07 -13.35 -0.44
N TYR A 11 -16.99 -14.57 -0.96
CA TYR A 11 -16.85 -14.85 -2.39
C TYR A 11 -18.16 -14.51 -3.08
N VAL A 12 -18.17 -13.50 -3.96
CA VAL A 12 -19.32 -13.23 -4.84
C VAL A 12 -19.07 -13.95 -6.16
N PHE A 13 -19.75 -15.07 -6.34
CA PHE A 13 -19.86 -15.81 -7.58
C PHE A 13 -20.63 -14.99 -8.62
N ALA A 14 -20.13 -15.02 -9.86
CA ALA A 14 -20.76 -14.47 -11.03
C ALA A 14 -22.16 -15.06 -11.25
N LEU A 15 -23.14 -14.21 -11.50
CA LEU A 15 -24.48 -14.60 -11.93
C LEU A 15 -24.82 -13.82 -13.22
N THR A 16 -24.68 -14.53 -14.33
CA THR A 16 -25.27 -14.23 -15.62
C THR A 16 -26.80 -14.19 -15.50
N ALA A 17 -27.43 -13.08 -15.88
CA ALA A 17 -28.86 -12.98 -16.04
C ALA A 17 -29.20 -12.49 -17.46
N LEU A 18 -29.62 -13.44 -18.28
CA LEU A 18 -30.29 -13.24 -19.56
C LEU A 18 -31.75 -12.87 -19.23
N MET A 19 -32.24 -11.72 -19.70
CA MET A 19 -33.67 -11.37 -19.59
C MET A 19 -34.20 -10.95 -20.96
N LEU A 20 -35.04 -11.84 -21.52
CA LEU A 20 -36.02 -11.58 -22.57
C LEU A 20 -37.32 -11.12 -21.90
N ILE A 21 -38.01 -10.14 -22.50
CA ILE A 21 -39.47 -9.83 -22.45
C ILE A 21 -39.65 -8.60 -23.39
N ALA A 22 -40.69 -8.38 -24.18
CA ALA A 22 -41.67 -9.16 -24.94
C ALA A 22 -42.43 -8.14 -25.83
N LEU A 23 -42.92 -8.60 -26.97
CA LEU A 23 -44.11 -8.18 -27.75
C LEU A 23 -44.68 -6.74 -27.68
N GLY A 24 -44.94 -6.15 -28.86
CA GLY A 24 -46.10 -5.26 -29.02
C GLY A 24 -46.18 -4.40 -30.29
N ILE A 25 -47.00 -4.85 -31.25
CA ILE A 25 -47.86 -4.07 -32.17
C ILE A 25 -47.18 -3.39 -33.38
N GLY A 26 -47.62 -3.77 -34.58
CA GLY A 26 -47.33 -3.08 -35.83
C GLY A 26 -48.47 -2.18 -36.30
N ILE A 27 -48.17 -1.16 -37.11
CA ILE A 27 -48.96 -0.66 -38.25
C ILE A 27 -48.17 0.40 -39.02
N ALA A 28 -48.32 0.33 -40.34
CA ALA A 28 -48.39 1.42 -41.32
C ALA A 28 -47.22 2.42 -41.43
N GLY A 29 -46.75 2.58 -42.67
CA GLY A 29 -45.61 3.41 -43.03
C GLY A 29 -45.74 4.88 -42.63
N CYS A 30 -44.65 5.41 -42.10
CA CYS A 30 -44.25 6.79 -42.24
C CYS A 30 -42.73 6.78 -42.50
N SER A 31 -42.33 7.51 -43.53
CA SER A 31 -40.94 7.77 -43.93
C SER A 31 -40.05 8.06 -42.72
N VAL A 32 -39.01 7.26 -42.50
CA VAL A 32 -37.95 7.56 -41.53
C VAL A 32 -37.13 8.76 -42.06
N PRO A 33 -37.11 9.91 -41.36
CA PRO A 33 -36.09 10.91 -41.59
C PRO A 33 -34.73 10.31 -41.20
N GLY A 34 -33.70 10.63 -41.98
CA GLY A 34 -32.37 10.05 -41.87
C GLY A 34 -31.89 9.84 -40.44
N PHE A 35 -31.70 8.57 -40.07
CA PHE A 35 -30.98 8.19 -38.86
C PHE A 35 -29.50 8.56 -39.07
N VAL A 36 -29.10 9.71 -38.53
CA VAL A 36 -27.68 10.04 -38.39
C VAL A 36 -27.12 9.06 -37.35
N ILE A 37 -26.26 8.14 -37.79
CA ILE A 37 -25.43 7.39 -36.85
C ILE A 37 -24.49 8.42 -36.21
N GLN A 38 -24.86 8.94 -35.04
CA GLN A 38 -23.89 9.57 -34.16
C GLN A 38 -22.93 8.47 -33.71
N THR A 39 -21.77 8.41 -34.35
CA THR A 39 -20.62 7.72 -33.78
C THR A 39 -20.38 8.35 -32.41
N PRO A 40 -20.48 7.61 -31.30
CA PRO A 40 -20.10 8.17 -30.01
C PRO A 40 -18.65 8.62 -30.13
N ALA A 41 -18.40 9.89 -29.82
CA ALA A 41 -17.04 10.38 -29.72
C ALA A 41 -16.35 9.52 -28.67
N ILE A 42 -15.35 8.74 -29.11
CA ILE A 42 -14.45 8.05 -28.18
C ILE A 42 -13.71 9.18 -27.48
N GLU A 43 -14.12 9.48 -26.25
CA GLU A 43 -13.37 10.43 -25.42
C GLU A 43 -11.93 9.90 -25.31
N PRO A 44 -10.92 10.72 -25.60
CA PRO A 44 -9.54 10.29 -25.50
C PRO A 44 -9.31 9.80 -24.07
N ILE A 45 -8.85 8.56 -23.94
CA ILE A 45 -8.38 8.01 -22.68
C ILE A 45 -7.34 9.01 -22.15
N VAL A 46 -7.68 9.74 -21.08
CA VAL A 46 -6.75 10.68 -20.46
C VAL A 46 -5.57 9.86 -19.98
N GLN A 47 -4.48 9.92 -20.72
CA GLN A 47 -3.20 9.33 -20.32
C GLN A 47 -2.77 10.08 -19.06
N VAL A 48 -3.08 9.50 -17.89
CA VAL A 48 -2.58 9.99 -16.61
C VAL A 48 -1.07 9.86 -16.69
N THR A 49 -0.40 10.97 -16.97
CA THR A 49 1.06 11.02 -16.94
C THR A 49 1.45 10.65 -15.50
N PRO A 50 2.25 9.59 -15.28
CA PRO A 50 2.67 9.23 -13.95
C PRO A 50 3.29 10.45 -13.27
N PRO A 51 3.00 10.71 -11.98
CA PRO A 51 3.65 11.80 -11.26
C PRO A 51 5.16 11.71 -11.45
N ALA A 52 5.82 12.86 -11.62
CA ALA A 52 7.28 12.91 -11.58
C ALA A 52 7.75 12.29 -10.26
N GLY A 53 8.42 11.13 -10.32
CA GLY A 53 8.73 10.30 -9.14
C GLY A 53 8.04 8.92 -9.08
N ALA A 54 7.33 8.51 -10.14
CA ALA A 54 6.74 7.17 -10.24
C ALA A 54 7.76 6.01 -10.23
N THR A 55 9.05 6.31 -10.42
CA THR A 55 10.15 5.37 -10.21
C THR A 55 10.46 5.32 -8.71
N GLY A 56 9.97 4.28 -8.03
CA GLY A 56 10.28 4.05 -6.62
C GLY A 56 11.79 3.84 -6.39
N ASP A 57 12.21 3.86 -5.13
CA ASP A 57 13.59 3.57 -4.75
C ASP A 57 13.93 2.06 -4.88
N MET A 58 15.07 1.64 -4.34
CA MET A 58 15.52 0.24 -4.42
C MET A 58 14.56 -0.77 -3.76
N HIS A 59 13.61 -0.32 -2.93
CA HIS A 59 12.54 -1.15 -2.37
C HIS A 59 11.19 -0.87 -3.01
N PHE A 60 11.17 -0.19 -4.17
CA PHE A 60 9.98 0.17 -4.93
C PHE A 60 9.01 1.12 -4.17
N ILE A 61 9.51 1.82 -3.15
CA ILE A 61 8.73 2.84 -2.43
C ILE A 61 8.80 4.16 -3.21
N GLN A 62 7.63 4.75 -3.49
CA GLN A 62 7.52 5.99 -4.24
C GLN A 62 7.66 7.22 -3.33
N ALA A 63 8.03 8.37 -3.90
CA ALA A 63 8.30 9.59 -3.14
C ALA A 63 7.06 10.16 -2.38
N ASP A 64 5.87 9.78 -2.83
CA ASP A 64 4.57 10.14 -2.25
C ASP A 64 3.95 9.02 -1.40
N ASP A 65 4.65 7.89 -1.22
CA ASP A 65 4.24 6.84 -0.30
C ASP A 65 4.64 7.20 1.14
N TYR A 66 3.77 6.85 2.08
CA TYR A 66 3.97 6.98 3.53
C TYR A 66 3.78 5.63 4.19
N PHE A 67 4.56 5.41 5.25
CA PHE A 67 4.43 4.28 6.14
C PHE A 67 3.43 4.67 7.24
N ILE A 68 2.33 3.91 7.35
CA ILE A 68 1.17 4.16 8.21
C ILE A 68 1.10 3.08 9.28
N PHE A 69 0.82 3.46 10.53
CA PHE A 69 0.71 2.53 11.65
C PHE A 69 -0.36 3.00 12.64
N ASP A 70 -1.00 2.05 13.32
CA ASP A 70 -2.12 2.32 14.22
C ASP A 70 -1.66 2.96 15.54
N GLU A 71 -0.45 2.61 15.98
CA GLU A 71 0.15 3.05 17.24
C GLU A 71 1.67 3.20 17.11
N PRO A 72 2.31 4.08 17.91
CA PRO A 72 3.76 4.13 18.01
C PRO A 72 4.33 2.78 18.46
N LEU A 73 5.56 2.45 18.03
CA LEU A 73 6.23 1.18 18.41
C LEU A 73 6.29 0.99 19.94
N GLY A 74 6.57 2.06 20.69
CA GLY A 74 6.59 2.01 22.15
C GLY A 74 7.57 0.96 22.70
N GLN A 75 7.05 0.00 23.47
CA GLN A 75 7.77 -1.16 24.01
C GLN A 75 7.51 -2.45 23.23
N ASN A 76 6.68 -2.40 22.19
CA ASN A 76 6.42 -3.58 21.38
C ASN A 76 7.70 -3.96 20.61
N PRO A 77 8.01 -5.26 20.49
CA PRO A 77 9.18 -5.71 19.76
C PRO A 77 9.08 -5.38 18.27
N TRP A 78 7.87 -5.32 17.73
CA TRP A 78 7.59 -4.93 16.36
C TRP A 78 6.16 -4.38 16.25
N ASN A 79 5.89 -3.63 15.17
CA ASN A 79 4.55 -3.22 14.78
C ASN A 79 4.36 -3.44 13.27
N ARG A 80 3.12 -3.74 12.86
CA ARG A 80 2.75 -3.79 11.44
C ARG A 80 2.65 -2.39 10.88
N VAL A 81 3.04 -2.25 9.61
CA VAL A 81 3.03 -0.98 8.90
C VAL A 81 2.42 -1.18 7.50
N TRP A 82 1.65 -0.20 7.06
CA TRP A 82 1.01 -0.19 5.74
C TRP A 82 1.55 0.95 4.89
N LEU A 83 1.50 0.77 3.58
CA LEU A 83 1.76 1.86 2.64
C LEU A 83 0.47 2.61 2.34
N GLY A 84 0.55 3.93 2.32
CA GLY A 84 -0.55 4.78 1.86
C GLY A 84 -0.09 6.05 1.17
N LYS A 85 -1.00 6.65 0.40
CA LYS A 85 -0.83 7.93 -0.26
C LYS A 85 -1.69 8.97 0.42
N MET A 86 -1.11 10.11 0.81
CA MET A 86 -1.83 11.18 1.49
C MET A 86 -2.79 11.87 0.52
N GLN A 87 -4.08 11.88 0.84
CA GLN A 87 -5.13 12.58 0.09
C GLN A 87 -5.43 13.95 0.70
N THR A 88 -5.34 14.07 2.02
CA THR A 88 -5.60 15.32 2.75
C THR A 88 -4.58 15.47 3.86
N ALA A 89 -3.85 16.59 3.84
CA ALA A 89 -2.88 16.94 4.86
C ALA A 89 -3.56 17.14 6.24
N PRO A 90 -2.83 16.93 7.36
CA PRO A 90 -3.39 17.16 8.68
C PRO A 90 -3.57 18.66 8.93
N THR A 91 -4.68 19.04 9.56
CA THR A 91 -4.94 20.41 10.01
C THR A 91 -5.54 20.41 11.42
N PRO A 92 -5.58 21.55 12.12
CA PRO A 92 -6.26 21.64 13.41
C PRO A 92 -7.74 21.22 13.35
N GLU A 93 -8.44 21.52 12.24
CA GLU A 93 -9.83 21.14 12.01
C GLU A 93 -10.02 19.62 11.90
N THR A 94 -9.00 18.91 11.41
CA THR A 94 -8.98 17.45 11.35
C THR A 94 -8.38 16.81 12.60
N GLN A 95 -8.24 17.58 13.70
CA GLN A 95 -7.57 17.15 14.93
C GLN A 95 -6.14 16.63 14.67
N ASN A 96 -5.45 17.26 13.72
CA ASN A 96 -4.12 16.88 13.23
C ASN A 96 -4.03 15.46 12.63
N LYS A 97 -5.15 14.87 12.22
CA LYS A 97 -5.16 13.61 11.46
C LYS A 97 -5.08 13.88 9.97
N ALA A 98 -4.36 13.05 9.25
CA ALA A 98 -4.27 13.11 7.79
C ALA A 98 -5.16 12.03 7.15
N LYS A 99 -5.73 12.29 5.99
CA LYS A 99 -6.50 11.30 5.24
C LYS A 99 -5.58 10.59 4.26
N PHE A 100 -5.54 9.27 4.31
CA PHE A 100 -4.71 8.41 3.45
C PHE A 100 -5.55 7.44 2.65
N LEU A 101 -5.13 7.17 1.41
CA LEU A 101 -5.53 6.04 0.60
C LEU A 101 -4.51 4.91 0.80
N PHE A 102 -4.95 3.77 1.35
CA PHE A 102 -4.11 2.60 1.58
C PHE A 102 -3.82 1.90 0.25
N VAL A 103 -2.53 1.65 -0.02
CA VAL A 103 -2.07 1.09 -1.30
C VAL A 103 -2.54 -0.35 -1.49
N GLN A 104 -2.60 -1.13 -0.40
CA GLN A 104 -2.88 -2.57 -0.45
C GLN A 104 -4.33 -2.90 -0.84
N ASN A 105 -5.29 -2.06 -0.44
CA ASN A 105 -6.72 -2.36 -0.57
C ASN A 105 -7.58 -1.20 -1.12
N GLY A 106 -7.01 -0.02 -1.34
CA GLY A 106 -7.74 1.16 -1.82
C GLY A 106 -8.69 1.79 -0.81
N ALA A 107 -8.67 1.39 0.47
CA ALA A 107 -9.45 2.01 1.52
C ALA A 107 -8.92 3.41 1.84
N SER A 108 -9.80 4.34 2.22
CA SER A 108 -9.40 5.68 2.66
C SER A 108 -9.75 5.90 4.13
N GLU A 109 -8.76 6.25 4.96
CA GLU A 109 -8.94 6.42 6.41
C GLU A 109 -8.24 7.66 6.94
N TRP A 110 -8.72 8.17 8.07
CA TRP A 110 -8.07 9.24 8.83
C TRP A 110 -7.06 8.62 9.80
N VAL A 111 -5.79 8.86 9.53
CA VAL A 111 -4.65 8.27 10.25
C VAL A 111 -4.05 9.30 11.20
N THR A 112 -3.55 8.83 12.35
CA THR A 112 -2.87 9.66 13.35
C THR A 112 -1.33 9.54 13.26
N TYR A 113 -0.81 8.37 12.89
CA TYR A 113 0.62 8.13 12.83
C TYR A 113 1.06 7.68 11.43
N TRP A 114 1.99 8.42 10.86
CA TRP A 114 2.59 8.12 9.57
C TRP A 114 4.01 8.68 9.52
N VAL A 115 4.82 8.16 8.62
CA VAL A 115 6.19 8.64 8.41
C VAL A 115 6.62 8.48 6.96
N LYS A 116 7.53 9.34 6.50
CA LYS A 116 8.29 9.09 5.27
C LYS A 116 9.55 8.33 5.60
N THR A 117 9.96 7.43 4.71
CA THR A 117 11.17 6.63 4.92
C THR A 117 12.10 6.71 3.72
N ARG A 118 13.39 6.47 3.97
CA ARG A 118 14.41 6.20 2.95
C ARG A 118 15.10 4.86 3.25
N PRO A 119 15.75 4.23 2.26
CA PRO A 119 16.69 3.15 2.52
C PRO A 119 17.74 3.57 3.57
N ALA A 120 18.04 2.66 4.49
CA ALA A 120 19.04 2.87 5.52
C ALA A 120 20.45 2.84 4.91
N VAL A 121 21.35 3.62 5.51
CA VAL A 121 22.79 3.60 5.20
C VAL A 121 23.57 3.13 6.43
N SER A 122 24.86 2.83 6.29
CA SER A 122 25.66 2.27 7.38
C SER A 122 25.66 3.13 8.66
N SER A 123 25.58 4.45 8.54
CA SER A 123 25.50 5.36 9.69
C SER A 123 24.18 5.29 10.46
N ASP A 124 23.14 4.64 9.90
CA ASP A 124 21.87 4.43 10.58
C ASP A 124 21.85 3.16 11.46
N LEU A 125 22.85 2.28 11.32
CA LEU A 125 22.94 0.99 12.03
C LEU A 125 23.38 1.18 13.48
N VAL A 126 22.53 1.84 14.26
CA VAL A 126 22.78 2.21 15.65
C VAL A 126 21.79 1.47 16.55
N LEU A 127 22.27 0.92 17.66
CA LEU A 127 21.42 0.26 18.65
C LEU A 127 20.31 1.20 19.12
N GLY A 128 19.09 0.67 19.23
CA GLY A 128 17.93 1.44 19.64
C GLY A 128 17.27 2.27 18.52
N LYS A 129 17.85 2.32 17.31
CA LYS A 129 17.25 3.00 16.15
C LYS A 129 15.99 2.27 15.71
N GLU A 130 14.91 3.01 15.47
CA GLU A 130 13.71 2.47 14.83
C GLU A 130 13.92 2.35 13.31
N VAL A 131 13.57 1.18 12.79
CA VAL A 131 13.74 0.81 11.39
C VAL A 131 12.45 0.21 10.85
N TYR A 132 12.29 0.32 9.54
CA TYR A 132 11.18 -0.24 8.78
C TYR A 132 11.74 -1.24 7.78
N PHE A 133 11.06 -2.35 7.56
CA PHE A 133 11.52 -3.42 6.67
C PHE A 133 10.35 -4.20 6.09
N PHE A 134 10.59 -4.86 4.97
CA PHE A 134 9.60 -5.71 4.32
C PHE A 134 9.46 -7.03 5.08
N ASP A 135 8.23 -7.40 5.42
CA ASP A 135 7.90 -8.56 6.26
C ASP A 135 7.82 -9.83 5.40
N ASN A 136 8.94 -10.17 4.77
CA ASN A 136 9.09 -11.39 3.97
C ASN A 136 10.30 -12.19 4.44
N MET A 137 10.03 -13.32 5.09
CA MET A 137 11.07 -14.22 5.58
C MET A 137 11.67 -15.00 4.40
N GLY A 138 12.95 -14.78 4.15
CA GLY A 138 13.74 -15.53 3.17
C GLY A 138 14.45 -16.72 3.80
N ASP A 139 15.56 -17.11 3.18
CA ASP A 139 16.40 -18.20 3.67
C ASP A 139 17.05 -17.88 5.03
N ALA A 140 17.35 -18.93 5.80
CA ALA A 140 18.04 -18.85 7.09
C ALA A 140 17.39 -17.91 8.12
N ASP A 141 16.06 -17.75 8.05
CA ASP A 141 15.24 -16.90 8.91
C ASP A 141 15.64 -15.41 8.84
N ILE A 142 16.14 -14.96 7.68
CA ILE A 142 16.49 -13.57 7.41
C ILE A 142 15.38 -12.91 6.59
N TYR A 143 14.85 -11.81 7.08
CA TYR A 143 13.89 -10.99 6.35
C TYR A 143 14.57 -10.20 5.24
N VAL A 144 14.07 -10.36 4.02
CA VAL A 144 14.69 -9.84 2.79
C VAL A 144 13.85 -8.75 2.13
N ALA A 145 14.52 -7.90 1.35
CA ALA A 145 13.90 -6.82 0.60
C ALA A 145 12.90 -7.37 -0.44
N PRO A 146 11.86 -6.58 -0.82
CA PRO A 146 10.98 -6.97 -1.91
C PRO A 146 11.79 -7.08 -3.21
N THR A 147 11.40 -8.01 -4.07
CA THR A 147 12.08 -8.26 -5.35
C THR A 147 11.36 -7.61 -6.53
N SER A 148 10.14 -7.13 -6.31
CA SER A 148 9.35 -6.43 -7.32
C SER A 148 8.45 -5.36 -6.73
N ASN A 149 8.05 -4.40 -7.57
CA ASN A 149 7.04 -3.40 -7.21
C ASN A 149 5.71 -4.03 -6.80
N ASN A 150 5.32 -5.16 -7.40
CA ASN A 150 4.10 -5.86 -7.01
C ASN A 150 4.18 -6.37 -5.56
N GLU A 151 5.31 -6.95 -5.18
CA GLU A 151 5.53 -7.43 -3.81
C GLU A 151 5.52 -6.29 -2.80
N ALA A 152 6.30 -5.24 -3.06
CA ALA A 152 6.44 -4.09 -2.16
C ALA A 152 5.10 -3.41 -1.86
N ARG A 153 4.15 -3.44 -2.80
CA ARG A 153 2.84 -2.78 -2.70
C ARG A 153 1.72 -3.68 -2.21
N THR A 154 1.92 -5.01 -2.19
CA THR A 154 0.87 -5.98 -1.85
C THR A 154 1.08 -6.63 -0.50
N TYR A 155 2.33 -6.85 -0.08
CA TYR A 155 2.63 -7.55 1.17
C TYR A 155 2.93 -6.59 2.32
N ASP A 156 3.07 -7.18 3.51
CA ASP A 156 3.18 -6.46 4.76
C ASP A 156 4.58 -5.83 4.94
N TRP A 157 4.58 -4.69 5.62
CA TRP A 157 5.79 -4.06 6.14
C TRP A 157 5.73 -4.09 7.67
N ALA A 158 6.90 -3.98 8.30
CA ALA A 158 7.00 -3.94 9.73
C ALA A 158 7.95 -2.82 10.18
N GLN A 159 7.73 -2.36 11.41
CA GLN A 159 8.62 -1.49 12.16
C GLN A 159 9.17 -2.27 13.36
N SER A 160 10.44 -2.06 13.68
CA SER A 160 11.06 -2.58 14.91
C SER A 160 12.22 -1.67 15.33
N ARG A 161 12.97 -2.11 16.34
CA ARG A 161 14.14 -1.42 16.90
C ARG A 161 15.37 -2.30 16.78
N ILE A 162 16.50 -1.74 16.35
CA ILE A 162 17.78 -2.46 16.28
C ILE A 162 18.22 -2.86 17.69
N THR A 163 18.48 -4.15 17.91
CA THR A 163 18.93 -4.71 19.19
C THR A 163 20.35 -5.27 19.13
N ASP A 164 20.81 -5.69 17.95
CA ASP A 164 22.19 -6.13 17.74
C ASP A 164 22.68 -5.83 16.33
N THR A 165 23.92 -5.36 16.21
CA THR A 165 24.64 -5.10 14.96
C THR A 165 25.93 -5.92 14.82
N SER A 166 26.20 -6.82 15.78
CA SER A 166 27.40 -7.65 15.83
C SER A 166 27.59 -8.50 14.57
N GLU A 167 26.50 -8.93 13.94
CA GLU A 167 26.50 -9.74 12.70
C GLU A 167 26.34 -8.93 11.41
N ALA A 168 26.42 -7.58 11.47
CA ALA A 168 26.29 -6.74 10.27
C ALA A 168 27.29 -7.10 9.16
N TYR A 169 28.50 -7.58 9.52
CA TYR A 169 29.49 -8.07 8.57
C TYR A 169 29.04 -9.32 7.78
N ARG A 170 28.03 -10.05 8.28
CA ARG A 170 27.39 -11.19 7.61
C ARG A 170 26.20 -10.76 6.74
N GLY A 171 25.89 -9.47 6.67
CA GLY A 171 24.83 -8.93 5.82
C GLY A 171 23.46 -8.80 6.48
N PHE A 172 23.35 -8.98 7.80
CA PHE A 172 22.10 -8.76 8.54
C PHE A 172 22.33 -8.17 9.93
N ILE A 173 21.28 -7.60 10.51
CA ILE A 173 21.24 -7.18 11.92
C ILE A 173 20.12 -7.91 12.66
N THR A 174 20.06 -7.78 13.98
CA THR A 174 18.93 -8.26 14.77
C THR A 174 18.11 -7.08 15.28
N VAL A 175 16.78 -7.25 15.24
CA VAL A 175 15.82 -6.28 15.76
C VAL A 175 15.01 -6.87 16.93
N GLY A 176 14.12 -6.06 17.51
CA GLY A 176 13.20 -6.48 18.55
C GLY A 176 12.45 -7.76 18.17
N GLY A 177 12.31 -8.68 19.13
CA GLY A 177 11.77 -10.02 18.88
C GLY A 177 12.80 -11.04 18.39
N GLY A 178 14.07 -10.65 18.20
CA GLY A 178 15.14 -11.54 17.77
C GLY A 178 15.17 -11.82 16.27
N TYR A 179 14.38 -11.07 15.48
CA TYR A 179 14.32 -11.24 14.04
C TYR A 179 15.58 -10.72 13.35
N LYS A 180 16.05 -11.46 12.34
CA LYS A 180 17.21 -11.08 11.53
C LYS A 180 16.74 -10.35 10.28
N ILE A 181 17.25 -9.14 10.07
CA ILE A 181 16.86 -8.32 8.92
C ILE A 181 18.08 -8.10 8.04
N SER A 182 17.97 -8.43 6.75
CA SER A 182 19.01 -8.14 5.77
C SER A 182 19.31 -6.65 5.75
N LEU A 183 20.60 -6.28 5.65
CA LEU A 183 21.01 -4.88 5.50
C LEU A 183 20.37 -4.22 4.27
N SER A 184 20.11 -5.01 3.22
CA SER A 184 19.45 -4.53 2.01
C SER A 184 17.94 -4.31 2.17
N ASN A 185 17.32 -4.70 3.28
CA ASN A 185 15.87 -4.57 3.54
C ASN A 185 15.54 -3.42 4.52
N LEU A 186 16.54 -2.67 4.98
CA LEU A 186 16.35 -1.67 6.03
C LEU A 186 15.98 -0.31 5.47
N ARG A 187 15.02 0.34 6.14
CA ARG A 187 14.61 1.71 5.93
C ARG A 187 14.55 2.47 7.25
N VAL A 188 14.72 3.78 7.20
CA VAL A 188 14.61 4.68 8.35
C VAL A 188 13.72 5.87 8.04
N ALA A 189 13.12 6.44 9.09
CA ALA A 189 12.36 7.68 9.00
C ALA A 189 13.22 8.86 8.52
N ILE A 190 12.60 9.78 7.78
CA ILE A 190 13.17 11.07 7.32
C ILE A 190 12.56 12.22 8.14
#